data_AF-A0A962E0V3-F1
#
_entry.id   AF-A0A962E0V3-F1
#
_cell.length_a   1.000
_cell.length_b   1.000
_cell.length_c   1.000
_cell.angle_alpha   90.00
_cell.angle_beta   90.00
_cell.angle_gamma   90.00
#
_symmetry.space_group_name_H-M   'P 1'
#
loop_
_entity.id
_entity.type
_entity.pdbx_description
1 polymer ?
#
loop_
_entity_poly.entity_id
_entity_poly.type
_entity_poly.pdbx_seq_one_letter_code
_entity_poly.pdbx_strand_id
1 'polypeptide(L)'
;PFFENFYNGGVRSVRGFRDNTLGPRLEAGGRELPVGGAFNTNASFELIFPSPFGQEVDTLRLAAFLDAGQVYKDFDAFDAGELRYSTGLSVQWQAPVGPIVINLAYPINDKEGDETESLQFSFGNTF
;
A
#
# COMPACT_ATOMS: atom_id res chain seq x y z
N PRO A 1 -3.25 -10.79 20.10
CA PRO A 1 -3.58 -12.12 19.51
C PRO A 1 -3.50 -12.05 17.97
N PHE A 2 -3.48 -13.16 17.22
CA PHE A 2 -3.22 -13.11 15.76
C PHE A 2 -4.28 -12.32 14.96
N PHE A 3 -5.51 -12.24 15.45
CA PHE A 3 -6.59 -11.45 14.84
C PHE A 3 -6.47 -9.94 15.08
N GLU A 4 -5.51 -9.51 15.91
CA GLU A 4 -5.16 -8.11 16.17
C GLU A 4 -3.83 -7.74 15.49
N ASN A 5 -3.26 -8.64 14.69
CA ASN A 5 -2.03 -8.36 13.96
C ASN A 5 -2.21 -7.19 12.99
N PHE A 6 -1.15 -6.42 12.81
CA PHE A 6 -1.06 -5.46 11.73
C PHE A 6 -0.80 -6.18 10.41
N TYR A 7 -1.26 -5.55 9.33
CA TYR A 7 -1.04 -6.00 7.96
C TYR A 7 -0.53 -4.84 7.10
N ASN A 8 0.16 -5.18 6.02
CA ASN A 8 0.83 -4.22 5.14
C ASN A 8 0.81 -4.75 3.70
N GLY A 9 1.09 -3.88 2.74
CA GLY A 9 0.76 -4.04 1.33
C GLY A 9 -0.64 -3.50 1.04
N GLY A 10 -0.80 -2.88 -0.13
CA GLY A 10 -2.09 -2.39 -0.59
C GLY A 10 -2.23 -0.87 -0.63
N VAL A 11 -3.43 -0.42 -1.00
CA VAL A 11 -3.75 1.01 -1.19
C VAL A 11 -3.62 1.87 0.08
N ARG A 12 -3.57 1.23 1.26
CA ARG A 12 -3.50 1.90 2.58
C ARG A 12 -2.10 1.91 3.20
N SER A 13 -1.11 1.30 2.56
CA SER A 13 0.23 1.14 3.11
C SER A 13 1.28 1.28 2.02
N VAL A 14 1.82 0.18 1.50
CA VAL A 14 2.75 0.18 0.38
C VAL A 14 1.99 -0.19 -0.90
N ARG A 15 1.63 0.83 -1.67
CA ARG A 15 0.95 0.65 -2.98
C ARG A 15 1.83 -0.20 -3.90
N GLY A 16 1.24 -0.93 -4.83
CA GLY A 16 1.99 -1.83 -5.72
C GLY A 16 2.23 -3.23 -5.18
N PHE A 17 2.04 -3.44 -3.87
CA PHE A 17 1.89 -4.76 -3.27
C PHE A 17 0.41 -5.03 -3.05
N ARG A 18 0.03 -6.30 -3.17
CA ARG A 18 -1.35 -6.73 -2.93
C ARG A 18 -1.72 -6.53 -1.46
N ASP A 19 -2.98 -6.22 -1.20
CA ASP A 19 -3.50 -5.97 0.15
C ASP A 19 -3.11 -7.10 1.13
N ASN A 20 -2.53 -6.70 2.26
CA ASN A 20 -2.22 -7.57 3.40
C ASN A 20 -1.24 -8.72 3.11
N THR A 21 -0.41 -8.63 2.07
CA THR A 21 0.54 -9.70 1.70
C THR A 21 1.96 -9.47 2.20
N LEU A 22 2.29 -8.29 2.71
CA LEU A 22 3.61 -8.00 3.26
C LEU A 22 3.69 -8.43 4.73
N GLY A 23 4.71 -9.22 5.04
CA GLY A 23 5.07 -9.61 6.41
C GLY A 23 5.19 -11.12 6.60
N PRO A 24 5.15 -11.58 7.87
CA PRO A 24 5.29 -13.00 8.19
C PRO A 24 4.23 -13.86 7.50
N ARG A 25 4.67 -15.01 7.00
CA ARG A 25 3.81 -16.04 6.42
C ARG A 25 3.83 -17.30 7.29
N LEU A 26 2.72 -18.03 7.26
CA LEU A 26 2.59 -19.34 7.88
C LEU A 26 2.19 -20.35 6.81
N GLU A 27 2.85 -21.50 6.80
CA GLU A 27 2.43 -22.63 5.98
C GLU A 27 1.21 -23.31 6.63
N ALA A 28 0.09 -23.35 5.93
CA ALA A 28 -1.12 -24.03 6.35
C ALA A 28 -1.74 -24.78 5.16
N GLY A 29 -1.80 -26.11 5.26
CA GLY A 29 -2.41 -26.94 4.22
C GLY A 29 -1.70 -26.88 2.86
N GLY A 30 -0.37 -26.74 2.86
CA GLY A 30 0.46 -26.66 1.65
C GLY A 30 0.40 -25.31 0.94
N ARG A 31 -0.06 -24.26 1.63
CA ARG A 31 -0.07 -22.87 1.14
C ARG A 31 0.57 -21.96 2.17
N GLU A 32 1.35 -20.98 1.71
CA GLU A 32 1.84 -19.90 2.55
C GLU A 32 0.80 -18.78 2.61
N LEU A 33 0.31 -18.48 3.82
CA LEU A 33 -0.67 -17.44 4.06
C LEU A 33 -0.03 -16.30 4.85
N PRO A 34 -0.25 -15.03 4.46
CA PRO A 34 0.19 -13.89 5.26
C PRO A 34 -0.60 -13.88 6.58
N VAL A 35 0.11 -13.81 7.70
CA VAL A 35 -0.50 -13.80 9.04
C VAL A 35 -0.36 -12.45 9.74
N GLY A 36 0.33 -11.50 9.13
CA GLY A 36 0.63 -10.20 9.74
C GLY A 36 1.57 -10.34 10.95
N GLY A 37 1.63 -9.30 11.78
CA GLY A 37 2.51 -9.28 12.94
C GLY A 37 2.27 -8.11 13.90
N ALA A 38 3.00 -8.09 15.01
CA ALA A 38 2.80 -7.12 16.08
C ALA A 38 3.57 -5.81 15.88
N PHE A 39 4.50 -5.76 14.93
CA PHE A 39 5.30 -4.56 14.64
C PHE A 39 5.14 -4.13 13.18
N ASN A 40 4.64 -2.91 12.97
CA ASN A 40 4.33 -2.37 11.65
C ASN A 40 5.13 -1.11 11.39
N THR A 41 5.74 -1.03 10.21
CA THR A 41 6.50 0.12 9.75
C THR A 41 5.91 0.63 8.45
N ASN A 42 5.63 1.92 8.38
CA ASN A 42 5.13 2.58 7.18
C ASN A 42 5.69 4.00 7.09
N ALA A 43 6.12 4.38 5.90
CA ALA A 43 6.43 5.74 5.53
C ALA A 43 5.94 5.98 4.10
N SER A 44 5.37 7.15 3.86
CA SER A 44 4.87 7.54 2.55
C SER A 44 5.22 9.00 2.31
N PHE A 45 5.71 9.28 1.12
CA PHE A 45 5.97 10.62 0.62
C PHE A 45 5.13 10.84 -0.62
N GLU A 46 4.34 11.92 -0.64
CA GLU A 46 3.48 12.27 -1.77
C GLU A 46 3.77 13.69 -2.26
N LEU A 47 4.00 13.82 -3.57
CA LEU A 47 4.09 15.09 -4.26
C LEU A 47 2.79 15.32 -5.02
N ILE A 48 1.97 16.24 -4.51
CA ILE A 48 0.69 16.59 -5.10
C ILE A 48 0.91 17.69 -6.14
N PHE A 49 0.39 17.45 -7.36
CA PHE A 49 0.46 18.41 -8.45
C PHE A 49 -0.78 19.32 -8.46
N PRO A 50 -0.64 20.57 -8.94
CA PRO A 50 -1.80 21.43 -9.19
C PRO A 50 -2.73 20.80 -10.23
N SER A 51 -4.03 21.09 -10.13
CA SER A 51 -5.03 20.60 -11.08
C SER A 51 -4.69 21.04 -12.51
N PRO A 52 -4.57 20.12 -13.48
CA PRO A 52 -4.26 20.47 -14.87
C PRO A 52 -5.44 21.17 -15.59
N PHE A 53 -6.64 21.19 -14.99
CA PHE A 53 -7.86 21.72 -15.59
C PHE A 53 -8.27 23.11 -15.07
N GLY A 54 -7.39 23.78 -14.30
CA GLY A 54 -7.62 25.11 -13.74
C GLY A 54 -8.07 25.09 -12.27
N GLN A 55 -7.86 26.21 -11.57
CA GLN A 55 -8.08 26.35 -10.12
C GLN A 55 -9.56 26.29 -9.70
N GLU A 56 -10.49 26.35 -10.66
CA GLU A 56 -11.94 26.32 -10.38
C GLU A 56 -12.50 24.88 -10.32
N VAL A 57 -11.69 23.87 -10.68
CA VAL A 57 -12.11 22.46 -10.72
C VAL A 57 -11.24 21.62 -9.78
N ASP A 58 -11.65 21.54 -8.51
CA ASP A 58 -11.00 20.78 -7.43
C ASP A 58 -11.42 19.28 -7.39
N THR A 59 -12.08 18.78 -8.43
CA THR A 59 -12.60 17.40 -8.43
C THR A 59 -11.53 16.36 -8.71
N LEU A 60 -10.37 16.75 -9.25
CA LEU A 60 -9.28 15.85 -9.61
C LEU A 60 -7.97 16.26 -8.91
N ARG A 61 -7.38 15.32 -8.19
CA ARG A 61 -6.06 15.45 -7.57
C ARG A 61 -5.11 14.42 -8.16
N LEU A 62 -3.95 14.90 -8.63
CA LEU A 62 -2.87 14.08 -9.14
C LEU A 62 -1.71 14.12 -8.15
N ALA A 63 -1.10 12.97 -7.87
CA ALA A 63 0.09 12.89 -7.05
C ALA A 63 1.08 11.88 -7.60
N ALA A 64 2.37 12.11 -7.38
CA ALA A 64 3.39 11.08 -7.43
C ALA A 64 3.70 10.64 -5.99
N PHE A 65 3.99 9.37 -5.78
CA PHE A 65 4.26 8.85 -4.44
C PHE A 65 5.51 7.98 -4.38
N LEU A 66 6.04 7.87 -3.17
CA LEU A 66 7.05 6.90 -2.75
C LEU A 66 6.60 6.32 -1.41
N ASP A 67 6.30 5.03 -1.40
CA ASP A 67 5.89 4.30 -0.20
C ASP A 67 7.00 3.36 0.25
N ALA A 68 7.05 3.13 1.56
CA ALA A 68 7.99 2.27 2.24
C ALA A 68 7.29 1.57 3.40
N GLY A 69 7.42 0.26 3.54
CA GLY A 69 6.80 -0.42 4.67
C GLY A 69 7.02 -1.91 4.72
N GLN A 70 6.77 -2.46 5.90
CA GLN A 70 6.79 -3.88 6.19
C GLN A 70 6.12 -4.14 7.54
N VAL A 71 5.58 -5.35 7.70
CA VAL A 71 5.15 -5.89 9.00
C VAL A 71 6.09 -6.99 9.43
N TYR A 72 6.36 -7.06 10.73
CA TYR A 72 7.22 -8.02 11.38
C TYR A 72 6.48 -8.70 12.51
N LYS A 73 6.92 -9.91 12.86
CA LYS A 73 6.32 -10.69 13.95
C LYS A 73 6.24 -9.89 15.25
N ASP A 74 7.34 -9.23 15.62
CA ASP A 74 7.52 -8.40 16.80
C ASP A 74 8.70 -7.43 16.57
N PHE A 75 9.05 -6.63 17.59
CA PHE A 75 10.13 -5.64 17.50
C PHE A 75 11.52 -6.28 17.32
N ASP A 76 11.75 -7.45 17.91
CA ASP A 76 13.04 -8.16 17.82
C ASP A 76 13.26 -8.77 16.43
N ALA A 77 12.17 -9.07 15.71
CA ALA A 77 12.19 -9.54 14.33
C ALA A 77 12.37 -8.41 13.29
N PHE A 78 12.57 -7.15 13.72
CA PHE A 78 12.77 -6.04 12.79
C PHE A 78 14.07 -6.20 11.99
N ASP A 79 13.94 -6.18 10.67
CA ASP A 79 15.06 -6.14 9.73
C ASP A 79 14.80 -5.09 8.65
N ALA A 80 15.65 -4.07 8.60
CA ALA A 80 15.58 -3.02 7.59
C ALA A 80 15.79 -3.55 6.16
N GLY A 81 16.48 -4.68 5.98
CA GLY A 81 16.66 -5.36 4.70
C GLY A 81 15.38 -6.00 4.16
N GLU A 82 14.35 -6.16 5.00
CA GLU A 82 13.03 -6.67 4.60
C GLU A 82 12.02 -5.57 4.28
N LEU A 83 12.36 -4.29 4.43
CA LEU A 83 11.50 -3.20 4.01
C LEU A 83 11.20 -3.27 2.51
N ARG A 84 9.94 -3.07 2.14
CA ARG A 84 9.51 -2.96 0.75
C ARG A 84 9.19 -1.52 0.40
N TYR A 85 9.52 -1.16 -0.83
CA TYR A 85 9.37 0.18 -1.35
C TYR A 85 8.71 0.14 -2.71
N SER A 86 7.91 1.15 -2.98
CA SER A 86 7.28 1.33 -4.28
C SER A 86 7.14 2.81 -4.60
N THR A 87 7.02 3.11 -5.88
CA THR A 87 6.72 4.45 -6.35
C THR A 87 5.63 4.40 -7.40
N GLY A 88 4.96 5.52 -7.64
CA GLY A 88 3.92 5.53 -8.65
C GLY A 88 3.19 6.85 -8.76
N LEU A 89 2.07 6.79 -9.47
CA LEU A 89 1.14 7.88 -9.66
C LEU A 89 -0.20 7.54 -9.02
N SER A 90 -0.81 8.54 -8.41
CA SER A 90 -2.14 8.45 -7.82
C SER A 90 -3.05 9.50 -8.44
N VAL A 91 -4.26 9.08 -8.78
CA VAL A 91 -5.35 9.92 -9.23
C VAL A 91 -6.49 9.76 -8.24
N GLN A 92 -6.86 10.86 -7.59
CA GLN A 92 -8.05 10.93 -6.75
C GLN A 92 -9.10 11.79 -7.45
N TRP A 93 -10.26 11.20 -7.69
CA TRP A 93 -11.40 11.84 -8.34
C TRP A 93 -12.62 11.84 -7.43
N GLN A 94 -13.19 13.02 -7.20
CA GLN A 94 -14.47 13.18 -6.50
C GLN A 94 -15.61 12.98 -7.50
N ALA A 95 -16.08 11.74 -7.64
CA ALA A 95 -17.21 11.41 -8.50
C ALA A 95 -18.55 11.69 -7.78
N PRO A 96 -19.67 11.87 -8.52
CA PRO A 96 -20.98 12.11 -7.91
C PRO A 96 -21.46 11.00 -6.95
N VAL A 97 -20.92 9.79 -7.11
CA VAL A 97 -21.22 8.61 -6.30
C VAL A 97 -20.29 8.43 -5.08
N GLY A 98 -19.21 9.22 -5.00
CA GLY A 98 -18.21 9.14 -3.94
C GLY A 98 -16.77 9.30 -4.44
N PRO A 99 -15.78 9.36 -3.53
CA PRO A 99 -14.37 9.44 -3.88
C PRO A 99 -13.90 8.14 -4.55
N ILE A 100 -13.12 8.29 -5.60
CA ILE A 100 -12.45 7.20 -6.32
C ILE A 100 -10.95 7.49 -6.29
N VAL A 101 -10.16 6.50 -5.88
CA VAL A 101 -8.69 6.56 -5.90
C VAL A 101 -8.17 5.48 -6.83
N ILE A 102 -7.31 5.88 -7.75
CA ILE A 102 -6.65 4.99 -8.71
C ILE A 102 -5.15 5.16 -8.52
N ASN A 103 -4.45 4.07 -8.23
CA ASN A 103 -3.01 4.06 -8.06
C ASN A 103 -2.38 3.20 -9.15
N LEU A 104 -1.41 3.75 -9.86
CA LEU A 104 -0.51 3.02 -10.73
C LEU A 104 0.86 2.97 -10.04
N ALA A 105 1.23 1.80 -9.55
CA ALA A 105 2.36 1.59 -8.67
C ALA A 105 3.39 0.66 -9.30
N TYR A 106 4.65 0.93 -9.01
CA TYR A 106 5.82 0.16 -9.40
C TYR A 106 6.60 -0.24 -8.13
N PRO A 107 6.55 -1.51 -7.73
CA PRO A 107 7.42 -2.07 -6.71
C PRO A 107 8.89 -1.94 -7.12
N ILE A 108 9.73 -1.39 -6.25
CA ILE A 108 11.15 -1.11 -6.57
C ILE A 108 12.06 -2.29 -6.17
N ASN A 109 11.71 -3.00 -5.10
CA ASN A 109 12.53 -4.04 -4.49
C ASN A 109 11.71 -5.28 -4.06
N ASP A 110 10.77 -5.70 -4.89
CA ASP A 110 10.07 -6.96 -4.67
C ASP A 110 11.06 -8.15 -4.65
N LYS A 111 10.75 -9.15 -3.83
CA LYS A 111 11.50 -10.40 -3.69
C LYS A 111 10.60 -11.58 -4.04
N GLU A 112 11.22 -12.75 -4.21
CA GLU A 112 10.49 -14.00 -4.34
C GLU A 112 9.54 -14.20 -3.14
N GLY A 113 8.27 -14.52 -3.44
CA GLY A 113 7.21 -14.66 -2.45
C GLY A 113 6.37 -13.39 -2.21
N ASP A 114 6.82 -12.23 -2.69
CA ASP A 114 5.99 -11.02 -2.65
C ASP A 114 4.90 -11.07 -3.71
N GLU A 115 3.73 -10.55 -3.35
CA GLU A 115 2.57 -10.53 -4.24
C GLU A 115 2.30 -9.10 -4.64
N THR A 116 2.55 -8.77 -5.91
CA THR A 116 2.48 -7.41 -6.45
C THR A 116 1.14 -7.15 -7.14
N GLU A 117 0.67 -5.90 -7.09
CA GLU A 117 -0.52 -5.43 -7.78
C GLU A 117 -0.28 -4.00 -8.30
N SER A 118 0.10 -3.88 -9.58
CA SER A 118 0.55 -2.60 -10.15
C SER A 118 -0.58 -1.58 -10.35
N LEU A 119 -1.83 -2.01 -10.49
CA LEU A 119 -2.98 -1.14 -10.68
C LEU A 119 -4.01 -1.42 -9.59
N GLN A 120 -4.26 -0.41 -8.76
CA GLN A 120 -5.11 -0.54 -7.58
C GLN A 120 -6.21 0.50 -7.58
N PHE A 121 -7.40 0.10 -7.14
CA PHE A 121 -8.59 0.94 -7.10
C PHE A 121 -9.22 0.91 -5.70
N SER A 122 -9.63 2.09 -5.21
CA SER A 122 -10.46 2.20 -4.00
C SER A 122 -11.65 3.09 -4.28
N PHE A 123 -12.82 2.65 -3.81
CA PHE A 123 -14.10 3.35 -3.97
C PHE A 123 -14.69 3.65 -2.59
N GLY A 124 -15.11 4.90 -2.39
CA GLY A 124 -15.71 5.33 -1.13
C GLY A 124 -14.70 5.60 -0.01
N ASN A 125 -15.21 5.97 1.17
CA ASN A 125 -14.38 6.18 2.36
C ASN A 125 -14.14 4.83 3.06
N THR A 126 -13.01 4.18 2.78
CA THR A 126 -12.51 3.08 3.60
C THR A 126 -11.61 3.65 4.70
N PHE A 127 -12.20 3.90 5.87
CA PHE A 127 -11.46 4.27 7.09
C PHE A 127 -10.75 3.07 7.72
#